data_AF-A0A7S1SUG7-F1
#
_entry.id   AF-A0A7S1SUG7-F1
#
_cell.length_a   1.000
_cell.length_b   1.000
_cell.length_c   1.000
_cell.angle_alpha   90.00
_cell.angle_beta   90.00
_cell.angle_gamma   90.00
#
_symmetry.space_group_name_H-M   'P 1'
#
loop_
_entity.id
_entity.type
_entity.pdbx_description
1 polymer ?
#
loop_
_entity_poly.entity_id
_entity_poly.type
_entity_poly.pdbx_seq_one_letter_code
_entity_poly.pdbx_strand_id
1 'polypeptide(L)'
;MPEAMPAAAAAAVEGSDPRTDALYNIKIQLIQNFRGDQLDEGRLSFVRHLGAGEFGRVDQYEYVDNNDVKVMLALKLLNRDLLCNDNDVRNFINEMRTLRRLEHPTIAAYAGTGIISAETHDPVKGPTGKKEQHVYLAQECCPGETMQDLLLRQMKCRPGTQLYKWSDVVEWMIAVASALDYMHSNKPMVIHRDLKPANLIIMDAGVDGKRAIKLVDFGLHKVIYLHSDASIRGSSQHGTRSQNNSTHLSSKHGSSGKSQKGYQDALLALATGSRRNQGGDA
;
A
#
# COMPACT_ATOMS: atom_id res chain seq x y z
N MET A 1 20.21 50.30 -32.63
CA MET A 1 19.20 49.27 -32.92
C MET A 1 19.76 47.95 -32.40
N PRO A 2 19.32 47.45 -31.23
CA PRO A 2 19.76 46.15 -30.76
C PRO A 2 18.86 45.08 -31.39
N GLU A 3 19.45 44.17 -32.16
CA GLU A 3 18.74 43.00 -32.68
C GLU A 3 18.53 41.97 -31.57
N ALA A 4 17.32 41.43 -31.56
CA ALA A 4 16.74 40.60 -30.52
C ALA A 4 17.37 39.21 -30.42
N MET A 5 17.51 38.72 -29.18
CA MET A 5 17.59 37.29 -28.89
C MET A 5 16.28 36.60 -29.30
N PRO A 6 16.31 35.42 -29.94
CA PRO A 6 15.16 34.52 -29.94
C PRO A 6 15.17 33.64 -28.69
N ALA A 7 13.95 33.35 -28.25
CA ALA A 7 13.57 32.77 -26.97
C ALA A 7 13.83 31.26 -26.84
N ALA A 8 14.12 30.88 -25.59
CA ALA A 8 13.56 29.77 -24.83
C ALA A 8 13.09 28.49 -25.55
N ALA A 9 13.79 27.40 -25.23
CA ALA A 9 13.23 26.18 -24.64
C ALA A 9 11.99 25.56 -25.33
N ALA A 10 12.24 24.73 -26.34
CA ALA A 10 11.41 23.56 -26.59
C ALA A 10 11.91 22.41 -25.71
N ALA A 11 11.39 22.30 -24.48
CA ALA A 11 11.56 21.12 -23.65
C ALA A 11 10.77 19.97 -24.30
N ALA A 12 11.49 19.10 -25.00
CA ALA A 12 10.98 17.79 -25.40
C ALA A 12 10.60 17.02 -24.12
N VAL A 13 9.32 16.66 -23.99
CA VAL A 13 8.87 15.71 -22.98
C VAL A 13 9.44 14.35 -23.40
N GLU A 14 10.46 13.92 -22.67
CA GLU A 14 11.22 12.69 -22.88
C GLU A 14 10.29 11.45 -22.85
N GLY A 15 10.33 10.69 -23.94
CA GLY A 15 10.02 9.26 -23.90
C GLY A 15 11.13 8.54 -23.11
N SER A 16 10.75 7.54 -22.33
CA SER A 16 11.65 6.74 -21.50
C SER A 16 12.91 6.25 -22.24
N ASP A 17 14.07 6.24 -21.56
CA ASP A 17 15.31 5.67 -22.11
C ASP A 17 15.08 4.19 -22.49
N PRO A 18 15.34 3.79 -23.75
CA PRO A 18 15.15 2.41 -24.23
C PRO A 18 15.84 1.34 -23.36
N ARG A 19 16.95 1.70 -22.69
CA ARG A 19 17.67 0.80 -21.77
C ARG A 19 16.89 0.57 -20.47
N THR A 20 16.21 1.60 -19.98
CA THR A 20 15.36 1.51 -18.79
C THR A 20 14.15 0.62 -19.07
N ASP A 21 13.56 0.73 -20.26
CA ASP A 21 12.46 -0.13 -20.68
C ASP A 21 12.89 -1.60 -20.84
N ALA A 22 14.08 -1.85 -21.40
CA ALA A 22 14.63 -3.21 -21.51
C ALA A 22 14.84 -3.86 -20.12
N LEU A 23 15.40 -3.11 -19.16
CA LEU A 23 15.60 -3.58 -17.79
C LEU A 23 14.28 -3.82 -17.06
N TYR A 24 13.29 -2.95 -17.26
CA TYR A 24 11.95 -3.16 -16.71
C TYR A 24 11.33 -4.45 -17.25
N ASN A 25 11.43 -4.68 -18.56
CA ASN A 25 10.88 -5.89 -19.20
C ASN A 25 11.54 -7.18 -18.68
N ILE A 26 12.85 -7.18 -18.41
CA ILE A 26 13.53 -8.32 -17.79
C ILE A 26 12.99 -8.61 -16.38
N LYS A 27 12.75 -7.56 -15.58
CA LYS A 27 12.20 -7.70 -14.22
C LYS A 27 10.76 -8.17 -14.21
N ILE A 28 9.96 -7.66 -15.15
CA ILE A 28 8.62 -8.16 -15.46
C ILE A 28 8.68 -9.67 -15.73
N GLN A 29 9.59 -10.13 -16.60
CA GLN A 29 9.75 -11.56 -16.87
C GLN A 29 10.14 -12.37 -15.62
N LEU A 30 10.99 -11.84 -14.73
CA LEU A 30 11.33 -12.52 -13.47
C LEU A 30 10.12 -12.70 -12.55
N ILE A 31 9.25 -11.69 -12.47
CA ILE A 31 7.99 -11.75 -11.72
C ILE A 31 7.01 -12.70 -12.42
N GLN A 32 6.99 -12.68 -13.75
CA GLN A 32 6.18 -13.60 -14.55
C GLN A 32 6.55 -15.07 -14.31
N ASN A 33 7.81 -15.34 -14.03
CA ASN A 33 8.30 -16.69 -13.73
C ASN A 33 8.09 -17.11 -12.27
N PHE A 34 7.45 -16.27 -11.45
CA PHE A 34 7.05 -16.62 -10.09
C PHE A 34 5.88 -17.62 -10.11
N ARG A 35 6.23 -18.92 -10.09
CA ARG A 35 5.29 -20.03 -10.29
C ARG A 35 4.28 -20.17 -9.15
N GLY A 36 3.02 -20.39 -9.52
CA GLY A 36 1.95 -20.85 -8.61
C GLY A 36 1.15 -19.76 -7.90
N ASP A 37 1.26 -18.50 -8.35
CA ASP A 37 0.55 -17.34 -7.80
C ASP A 37 -0.10 -16.45 -8.88
N GLN A 38 0.02 -16.82 -10.16
CA GLN A 38 -0.53 -16.04 -11.26
C GLN A 38 -2.01 -16.28 -11.48
N LEU A 39 -2.75 -15.19 -11.53
CA LEU A 39 -4.09 -15.18 -12.11
C LEU A 39 -3.97 -15.00 -13.61
N ASP A 40 -4.74 -15.78 -14.35
CA ASP A 40 -4.87 -15.65 -15.80
C ASP A 40 -5.47 -14.28 -16.14
N GLU A 41 -4.70 -13.45 -16.85
CA GLU A 41 -5.12 -12.11 -17.29
C GLU A 41 -6.40 -12.16 -18.14
N GLY A 42 -6.58 -13.21 -18.95
CA GLY A 42 -7.76 -13.36 -19.80
C GLY A 42 -9.07 -13.59 -19.02
N ARG A 43 -8.96 -13.92 -17.73
CA ARG A 43 -10.09 -14.13 -16.82
C ARG A 43 -10.33 -12.95 -15.88
N LEU A 44 -9.53 -11.89 -15.99
CA LEU A 44 -9.69 -10.65 -15.22
C LEU A 44 -10.45 -9.60 -16.05
N SER A 45 -11.55 -9.11 -15.50
CA SER A 45 -12.35 -8.02 -16.08
C SER A 45 -12.35 -6.81 -15.16
N PHE A 46 -11.87 -5.67 -15.66
CA PHE A 46 -11.88 -4.41 -14.90
C PHE A 46 -13.31 -3.96 -14.59
N VAL A 47 -13.55 -3.50 -13.36
CA VAL A 47 -14.85 -3.00 -12.91
C VAL A 47 -14.81 -1.51 -12.62
N ARG A 48 -13.93 -1.06 -11.72
CA ARG A 48 -13.80 0.36 -11.35
C ARG A 48 -12.51 0.66 -10.61
N HIS A 49 -12.13 1.93 -10.55
CA HIS A 49 -11.07 2.41 -9.66
C HIS A 49 -11.56 2.46 -8.19
N LEU A 50 -10.76 1.96 -7.26
CA LEU A 50 -11.03 2.02 -5.81
C LEU A 50 -10.25 3.14 -5.13
N GLY A 51 -9.02 3.40 -5.57
CA GLY A 51 -8.21 4.47 -5.02
C GLY A 51 -6.84 4.59 -5.68
N ALA A 52 -6.15 5.69 -5.44
CA ALA A 52 -4.79 5.92 -5.89
C ALA A 52 -3.94 6.41 -4.71
N GLY A 53 -2.65 6.07 -4.73
CA GLY A 53 -1.69 6.49 -3.74
C GLY A 53 -0.29 6.62 -4.32
N GLU A 54 0.66 6.96 -3.47
CA GLU A 54 2.08 7.18 -3.82
C GLU A 54 2.70 5.96 -4.53
N PHE A 55 2.22 4.76 -4.21
CA PHE A 55 2.81 3.48 -4.64
C PHE A 55 2.05 2.81 -5.78
N GLY A 56 1.11 3.53 -6.38
CA GLY A 56 0.28 3.06 -7.47
C GLY A 56 -1.19 3.18 -7.15
N ARG A 57 -2.01 2.38 -7.82
CA ARG A 57 -3.47 2.46 -7.71
C ARG A 57 -4.08 1.12 -7.38
N VAL A 58 -5.28 1.16 -6.83
CA VAL A 58 -6.07 -0.02 -6.50
C VAL A 58 -7.32 0.01 -7.36
N ASP A 59 -7.49 -1.04 -8.14
CA ASP A 59 -8.58 -1.21 -9.09
C ASP A 59 -9.36 -2.47 -8.73
N GLN A 60 -10.68 -2.43 -8.86
CA GLN A 60 -11.56 -3.57 -8.66
C GLN A 60 -11.68 -4.36 -9.97
N TYR A 61 -11.51 -5.68 -9.88
CA TYR A 61 -11.67 -6.61 -10.98
C TYR A 61 -12.64 -7.73 -10.61
N GLU A 62 -13.37 -8.24 -11.59
CA GLU A 62 -14.02 -9.54 -11.54
C GLU A 62 -13.04 -10.59 -12.09
N TYR A 63 -12.83 -11.68 -11.36
CA TYR A 63 -12.04 -12.83 -11.79
C TYR A 63 -12.94 -14.06 -11.89
N VAL A 64 -12.83 -14.80 -12.99
CA VAL A 64 -13.55 -16.07 -13.17
C VAL A 64 -12.58 -17.23 -12.93
N ASP A 65 -12.78 -17.98 -11.85
CA ASP A 65 -11.91 -19.11 -11.50
C ASP A 65 -12.07 -20.30 -12.46
N ASN A 66 -11.30 -21.36 -12.24
CA ASN A 66 -11.34 -22.57 -13.08
C ASN A 66 -12.67 -23.34 -13.02
N ASN A 67 -13.53 -23.02 -12.06
CA ASN A 67 -14.85 -23.62 -11.87
C ASN A 67 -15.98 -22.67 -12.33
N ASP A 68 -15.64 -21.64 -13.12
CA ASP A 68 -16.54 -20.59 -13.59
C ASP A 68 -17.21 -19.77 -12.45
N VAL A 69 -16.60 -19.75 -11.27
CA VAL A 69 -17.04 -18.94 -10.14
C VAL A 69 -16.45 -17.54 -10.26
N LYS A 70 -17.32 -16.53 -10.21
CA LYS A 70 -16.95 -15.12 -10.20
C LYS A 70 -16.54 -14.69 -8.80
N VAL A 71 -15.35 -14.11 -8.68
CA VAL A 71 -14.85 -13.51 -7.44
C VAL A 71 -14.41 -12.07 -7.69
N MET A 72 -14.68 -11.19 -6.74
CA MET A 72 -14.25 -9.81 -6.80
C MET A 72 -12.87 -9.67 -6.16
N LEU A 73 -11.93 -9.07 -6.89
CA LEU A 73 -10.56 -8.85 -6.46
C LEU A 73 -10.22 -7.37 -6.46
N ALA A 74 -9.40 -6.96 -5.49
CA ALA A 74 -8.73 -5.67 -5.48
C ALA A 74 -7.31 -5.87 -6.00
N LEU A 75 -7.01 -5.32 -7.18
CA LEU A 75 -5.68 -5.34 -7.79
C LEU A 75 -4.97 -4.03 -7.47
N LYS A 76 -3.91 -4.13 -6.69
CA LYS A 76 -2.97 -3.03 -6.47
C LYS A 76 -1.93 -3.03 -7.57
N LEU A 77 -2.10 -2.14 -8.53
CA LEU A 77 -1.20 -1.91 -9.66
C LEU A 77 -0.04 -1.02 -9.20
N LEU A 78 1.17 -1.57 -9.23
CA LEU A 78 2.37 -0.89 -8.75
C LEU A 78 2.93 0.07 -9.80
N ASN A 79 3.47 1.19 -9.32
CA ASN A 79 4.25 2.10 -10.16
C ASN A 79 5.54 1.44 -10.63
N ARG A 80 5.97 1.73 -11.87
CA ARG A 80 7.20 1.14 -12.46
C ARG A 80 8.43 1.41 -11.61
N ASP A 81 8.49 2.58 -10.99
CA ASP A 81 9.62 3.05 -10.17
C ASP A 81 9.84 2.23 -8.89
N LEU A 82 8.84 1.47 -8.45
CA LEU A 82 8.97 0.59 -7.27
C LEU A 82 9.82 -0.64 -7.52
N LEU A 83 10.15 -0.94 -8.77
CA LEU A 83 10.95 -2.11 -9.15
C LEU A 83 12.21 -1.65 -9.89
N CYS A 84 12.86 -0.60 -9.38
CA CYS A 84 13.97 0.07 -10.04
C CYS A 84 15.29 -0.73 -10.02
N ASN A 85 15.46 -1.69 -9.10
CA ASN A 85 16.63 -2.58 -9.07
C ASN A 85 16.29 -4.04 -8.72
N ASP A 86 17.26 -4.95 -8.85
CA ASP A 86 17.07 -6.39 -8.57
C ASP A 86 16.72 -6.68 -7.11
N ASN A 87 17.20 -5.86 -6.17
CA ASN A 87 16.90 -6.01 -4.75
C ASN A 87 15.43 -5.71 -4.49
N ASP A 88 14.87 -4.67 -5.12
CA ASP A 88 13.45 -4.32 -5.03
C ASP A 88 12.56 -5.45 -5.53
N VAL A 89 12.91 -6.06 -6.66
CA VAL A 89 12.20 -7.23 -7.21
C VAL A 89 12.28 -8.41 -6.25
N ARG A 90 13.45 -8.73 -5.69
CA ARG A 90 13.60 -9.80 -4.70
C ARG A 90 12.78 -9.54 -3.44
N ASN A 91 12.77 -8.29 -2.96
CA ASN A 91 12.01 -7.89 -1.77
C ASN A 91 10.51 -7.97 -2.02
N PHE A 92 10.05 -7.51 -3.18
CA PHE A 92 8.66 -7.66 -3.60
C PHE A 92 8.24 -9.13 -3.60
N ILE A 93 9.03 -10.00 -4.25
CA ILE A 93 8.76 -11.45 -4.29
C ILE A 93 8.75 -12.07 -2.88
N ASN A 94 9.69 -11.70 -2.01
CA ASN A 94 9.75 -12.20 -0.64
C ASN A 94 8.54 -11.75 0.19
N GLU A 95 8.03 -10.54 -0.04
CA GLU A 95 6.80 -10.15 0.61
C GLU A 95 5.59 -10.90 0.06
N MET A 96 5.48 -11.09 -1.26
CA MET A 96 4.39 -11.89 -1.83
C MET A 96 4.34 -13.29 -1.21
N ARG A 97 5.50 -13.94 -1.03
CA ARG A 97 5.62 -15.23 -0.32
C ARG A 97 5.13 -15.19 1.13
N THR A 98 5.30 -14.04 1.79
CA THR A 98 4.87 -13.84 3.17
C THR A 98 3.36 -13.63 3.23
N LEU A 99 2.82 -12.74 2.40
CA LEU A 99 1.39 -12.45 2.33
C LEU A 99 0.56 -13.67 1.93
N ARG A 100 1.08 -14.50 1.00
CA ARG A 100 0.44 -15.74 0.55
C ARG A 100 0.08 -16.69 1.71
N ARG A 101 0.84 -16.67 2.80
CA ARG A 101 0.68 -17.59 3.93
C ARG A 101 -0.20 -17.04 5.05
N LEU A 102 -0.61 -15.78 4.94
CA LEU A 102 -1.43 -15.15 5.97
C LEU A 102 -2.89 -15.53 5.76
N GLU A 103 -3.43 -16.26 6.72
CA GLU A 103 -4.83 -16.67 6.76
C GLU A 103 -5.42 -16.24 8.09
N HIS A 104 -6.20 -15.16 8.07
CA HIS A 104 -6.90 -14.64 9.24
C HIS A 104 -8.16 -13.89 8.80
N PRO A 105 -9.30 -14.05 9.50
CA PRO A 105 -10.58 -13.45 9.07
C PRO A 105 -10.52 -11.92 8.91
N THR A 106 -9.73 -11.25 9.74
CA THR A 106 -9.53 -9.79 9.72
C THR A 106 -8.41 -9.33 8.78
N ILE A 107 -7.77 -10.21 8.02
CA ILE A 107 -6.77 -9.85 7.02
C ILE A 107 -7.38 -10.06 5.64
N ALA A 108 -7.22 -9.10 4.72
CA ALA A 108 -7.64 -9.30 3.34
C ALA A 108 -6.78 -10.38 2.68
N ALA A 109 -7.43 -11.45 2.24
CA ALA A 109 -6.74 -12.63 1.74
C ALA A 109 -5.94 -12.32 0.47
N TYR A 110 -4.74 -12.90 0.38
CA TYR A 110 -3.96 -12.90 -0.85
C TYR A 110 -4.64 -13.77 -1.91
N ALA A 111 -4.83 -13.23 -3.12
CA ALA A 111 -5.42 -13.97 -4.24
C ALA A 111 -4.41 -14.32 -5.33
N GLY A 112 -3.38 -13.49 -5.52
CA GLY A 112 -2.36 -13.74 -6.52
C GLY A 112 -1.50 -12.53 -6.82
N THR A 113 -0.59 -12.69 -7.77
CA THR A 113 0.23 -11.62 -8.31
C THR A 113 0.52 -11.90 -9.77
N GLY A 114 0.76 -10.87 -10.55
CA GLY A 114 1.07 -11.05 -11.96
C GLY A 114 1.35 -9.74 -12.63
N ILE A 115 1.21 -9.77 -13.96
CA ILE A 115 1.40 -8.62 -14.81
C ILE A 115 0.13 -8.44 -15.62
N ILE A 116 -0.32 -7.20 -15.72
CA ILE A 116 -1.53 -6.84 -16.45
C ILE A 116 -1.23 -5.64 -17.35
N SER A 117 -1.77 -5.67 -18.56
CA SER A 117 -1.76 -4.53 -19.47
C SER A 117 -2.96 -3.63 -19.18
N ALA A 118 -2.75 -2.59 -18.38
CA ALA A 118 -3.79 -1.67 -17.94
C ALA A 118 -3.52 -0.24 -18.42
N GLU A 119 -4.57 0.57 -18.55
CA GLU A 119 -4.44 1.96 -18.93
C GLU A 119 -3.61 2.72 -17.89
N THR A 120 -2.65 3.53 -18.32
CA THR A 120 -1.88 4.38 -17.42
C THR A 120 -2.71 5.59 -17.01
N HIS A 121 -2.54 5.96 -15.75
CA HIS A 121 -3.23 7.08 -15.16
C HIS A 121 -2.18 8.08 -14.71
N ASP A 122 -2.23 9.28 -15.28
CA ASP A 122 -1.44 10.40 -14.81
C ASP A 122 -2.06 10.91 -13.50
N PRO A 123 -1.27 11.14 -12.44
CA PRO A 123 -1.78 11.62 -11.15
C PRO A 123 -2.51 12.96 -11.24
N VAL A 124 -2.22 13.78 -12.26
CA VAL A 124 -2.75 15.12 -12.48
C VAL A 124 -3.77 15.15 -13.60
N LYS A 125 -3.51 14.44 -14.71
CA LYS A 125 -4.29 14.54 -15.96
C LYS A 125 -5.32 13.43 -16.14
N GLY A 126 -5.31 12.39 -15.29
CA GLY A 126 -6.24 11.29 -15.40
C GLY A 126 -5.79 10.21 -16.39
N PRO A 127 -6.72 9.42 -16.97
CA PRO A 127 -6.40 8.34 -17.90
C PRO A 127 -5.68 8.90 -19.14
N THR A 128 -4.58 8.27 -19.55
CA THR A 128 -3.75 8.79 -20.66
C THR A 128 -4.10 8.15 -22.01
N GLY A 129 -4.98 7.15 -22.06
CA GLY A 129 -5.26 6.35 -23.24
C GLY A 129 -4.15 5.36 -23.63
N LYS A 130 -3.01 5.36 -22.95
CA LYS A 130 -1.91 4.41 -23.18
C LYS A 130 -2.06 3.21 -22.25
N LYS A 131 -1.85 1.99 -22.76
CA LYS A 131 -1.76 0.80 -21.93
C LYS A 131 -0.30 0.46 -21.66
N GLU A 132 0.03 0.21 -20.40
CA GLU A 132 1.35 -0.26 -19.99
C GLU A 132 1.24 -1.51 -19.12
N GLN A 133 2.35 -2.25 -19.04
CA GLN A 133 2.44 -3.42 -18.17
C GLN A 133 2.70 -3.00 -16.73
N HIS A 134 1.75 -3.35 -15.87
CA HIS A 134 1.84 -3.14 -14.43
C HIS A 134 2.01 -4.47 -13.71
N VAL A 135 2.94 -4.51 -12.76
CA VAL A 135 2.95 -5.57 -11.74
C VAL A 135 1.78 -5.32 -10.80
N TYR A 136 1.02 -6.37 -10.51
CA TYR A 136 -0.09 -6.27 -9.58
C TYR A 136 0.04 -7.25 -8.41
N LEU A 137 -0.48 -6.82 -7.25
CA LEU A 137 -0.88 -7.71 -6.17
C LEU A 137 -2.41 -7.78 -6.17
N ALA A 138 -2.96 -8.99 -6.23
CA ALA A 138 -4.39 -9.23 -6.11
C ALA A 138 -4.75 -9.71 -4.70
N GLN A 139 -5.76 -9.10 -4.10
CA GLN A 139 -6.30 -9.47 -2.80
C GLN A 139 -7.84 -9.56 -2.86
N GLU A 140 -8.42 -10.15 -1.82
CA GLU A 140 -9.85 -10.08 -1.52
C GLU A 140 -10.36 -8.65 -1.68
N CYS A 141 -11.34 -8.45 -2.57
CA CYS A 141 -12.03 -7.18 -2.63
C CYS A 141 -12.92 -7.02 -1.40
N CYS A 142 -12.68 -5.98 -0.62
CA CYS A 142 -13.37 -5.70 0.63
C CYS A 142 -14.46 -4.62 0.41
N PRO A 143 -15.72 -4.98 0.09
CA PRO A 143 -16.80 -4.01 -0.05
C PRO A 143 -17.13 -3.34 1.29
N GLY A 144 -16.96 -2.02 1.33
CA GLY A 144 -17.20 -1.21 2.52
C GLY A 144 -16.54 0.16 2.40
N GLU A 145 -16.39 0.83 3.55
CA GLU A 145 -15.69 2.11 3.65
C GLU A 145 -14.46 1.99 4.56
N THR A 146 -13.46 2.85 4.37
CA THR A 146 -12.32 2.87 5.30
C THR A 146 -12.77 3.39 6.67
N MET A 147 -12.11 2.94 7.74
CA MET A 147 -12.32 3.50 9.08
C MET A 147 -12.04 5.01 9.09
N GLN A 148 -11.07 5.47 8.30
CA GLN A 148 -10.80 6.90 8.14
C GLN A 148 -12.02 7.65 7.59
N ASP A 149 -12.65 7.12 6.53
CA ASP A 149 -13.82 7.76 5.91
C ASP A 149 -15.03 7.73 6.86
N LEU A 150 -15.25 6.61 7.56
CA LEU A 150 -16.29 6.50 8.58
C LEU A 150 -16.10 7.54 9.70
N LEU A 151 -14.87 7.71 10.18
CA LEU A 151 -14.53 8.71 11.20
C LEU A 151 -14.77 10.13 10.69
N LEU A 152 -14.31 10.45 9.48
CA LEU A 152 -14.53 11.76 8.86
C LEU A 152 -16.02 12.06 8.64
N ARG A 153 -16.80 11.04 8.28
CA ARG A 153 -18.24 11.15 8.10
C ARG A 153 -18.95 11.39 9.43
N GLN A 154 -18.56 10.67 10.49
CA GLN A 154 -19.05 10.88 11.86
C GLN A 154 -18.78 12.30 12.36
N MET A 155 -17.59 12.85 12.08
CA MET A 155 -17.24 14.23 12.46
C MET A 155 -18.09 15.30 11.75
N LYS A 156 -18.63 14.99 10.57
CA LYS A 156 -19.50 15.89 9.79
C LYS A 156 -20.98 15.77 10.16
N CYS A 157 -21.35 14.76 10.95
CA CYS A 157 -22.73 14.58 11.37
C CYS A 157 -23.18 15.63 12.38
N ARG A 158 -24.50 15.83 12.51
CA ARG A 158 -25.07 16.70 13.53
C ARG A 158 -24.70 16.18 14.93
N PRO A 159 -24.45 17.06 15.92
CA PRO A 159 -24.23 16.64 17.30
C PRO A 159 -25.30 15.64 17.76
N GLY A 160 -24.87 14.52 18.37
CA GLY A 160 -25.75 13.44 18.83
C GLY A 160 -26.10 12.37 17.79
N THR A 161 -25.72 12.54 16.51
CA THR A 161 -25.83 11.46 15.50
C THR A 161 -24.65 10.51 15.66
N GLN A 162 -24.92 9.19 15.71
CA GLN A 162 -23.88 8.17 15.87
C GLN A 162 -24.00 7.11 14.77
N LEU A 163 -22.95 6.99 13.95
CA LEU A 163 -22.88 6.08 12.79
C LEU A 163 -22.41 4.65 13.16
N TYR A 164 -21.86 4.50 14.37
CA TYR A 164 -21.36 3.23 14.90
C TYR A 164 -21.44 3.25 16.42
N LYS A 165 -21.80 2.12 17.03
CA LYS A 165 -21.87 2.00 18.49
C LYS A 165 -20.48 1.81 19.09
N TRP A 166 -20.34 2.08 20.38
CA TRP A 166 -19.09 1.80 21.08
C TRP A 166 -18.77 0.29 21.10
N SER A 167 -19.80 -0.56 21.17
CA SER A 167 -19.65 -2.00 21.01
C SER A 167 -18.99 -2.36 19.68
N ASP A 168 -19.38 -1.70 18.58
CA ASP A 168 -18.81 -1.96 17.25
C ASP A 168 -17.30 -1.65 17.25
N VAL A 169 -16.91 -0.51 17.85
CA VAL A 169 -15.50 -0.11 17.96
C VAL A 169 -14.70 -1.14 18.74
N VAL A 170 -15.22 -1.60 19.89
CA VAL A 170 -14.53 -2.61 20.71
C VAL A 170 -14.38 -3.92 19.93
N GLU A 171 -15.44 -4.39 19.25
CA GLU A 171 -15.38 -5.60 18.41
C GLU A 171 -14.34 -5.46 17.29
N TRP A 172 -14.31 -4.32 16.60
CA TRP A 172 -13.32 -4.07 15.54
C TRP A 172 -11.88 -4.03 16.07
N MET A 173 -11.66 -3.39 17.21
CA MET A 173 -10.32 -3.29 17.80
C MET A 173 -9.81 -4.64 18.31
N ILE A 174 -10.69 -5.48 18.85
CA ILE A 174 -10.36 -6.86 19.22
C ILE A 174 -9.97 -7.65 17.98
N ALA A 175 -10.74 -7.54 16.90
CA ALA A 175 -10.46 -8.23 15.64
C ALA A 175 -9.10 -7.81 15.03
N VAL A 176 -8.80 -6.50 15.04
CA VAL A 176 -7.50 -5.98 14.59
C VAL A 176 -6.37 -6.46 15.50
N ALA A 177 -6.55 -6.44 16.82
CA ALA A 177 -5.55 -6.95 17.75
C ALA A 177 -5.26 -8.44 17.51
N SER A 178 -6.30 -9.26 17.27
CA SER A 178 -6.17 -10.67 16.89
C SER A 178 -5.34 -10.85 15.61
N ALA A 179 -5.61 -10.04 14.57
CA ALA A 179 -4.85 -10.08 13.34
C ALA A 179 -3.37 -9.75 13.55
N LEU A 180 -3.09 -8.73 14.36
CA LEU A 180 -1.72 -8.32 14.68
C LEU A 180 -0.99 -9.39 15.50
N ASP A 181 -1.65 -9.99 16.48
CA ASP A 181 -1.09 -11.08 17.27
C ASP A 181 -0.75 -12.30 16.40
N TYR A 182 -1.66 -12.68 15.50
CA TYR A 182 -1.42 -13.70 14.49
C TYR A 182 -0.20 -13.39 13.62
N MET A 183 -0.12 -12.18 13.05
CA MET A 183 1.01 -11.76 12.22
C MET A 183 2.34 -11.77 12.98
N HIS A 184 2.34 -11.28 14.22
CA HIS A 184 3.54 -11.21 15.05
C HIS A 184 3.99 -12.59 15.54
N SER A 185 3.08 -13.56 15.62
CA SER A 185 3.36 -14.95 16.01
C SER A 185 3.99 -15.79 14.88
N ASN A 186 3.98 -15.30 13.64
CA ASN A 186 4.60 -15.99 12.51
C ASN A 186 6.13 -16.06 12.65
N LYS A 187 6.76 -17.04 11.96
CA LYS A 187 8.22 -17.21 11.89
C LYS A 187 8.67 -17.28 10.43
N PRO A 188 9.36 -16.24 9.90
CA PRO A 188 9.71 -14.98 10.56
C PRO A 188 8.48 -14.12 10.90
N MET A 189 8.63 -13.26 11.91
CA MET A 189 7.59 -12.33 12.34
C MET A 189 7.17 -11.42 11.19
N VAL A 190 5.87 -11.26 11.00
CA VAL A 190 5.32 -10.35 9.98
C VAL A 190 4.87 -9.07 10.66
N ILE A 191 5.34 -7.92 10.16
CA ILE A 191 4.98 -6.59 10.67
C ILE A 191 4.25 -5.84 9.56
N HIS A 192 3.08 -5.27 9.87
CA HIS A 192 2.25 -4.54 8.89
C HIS A 192 2.91 -3.26 8.33
N ARG A 193 3.74 -2.57 9.13
CA ARG A 193 4.53 -1.36 8.77
C ARG A 193 3.75 -0.11 8.36
N ASP A 194 2.48 -0.20 7.98
CA ASP A 194 1.63 0.95 7.63
C ASP A 194 0.24 0.89 8.29
N LEU A 195 0.16 0.53 9.57
CA LEU A 195 -1.12 0.47 10.27
C LEU A 195 -1.67 1.89 10.52
N LYS A 196 -2.80 2.20 9.90
CA LYS A 196 -3.52 3.49 10.01
C LYS A 196 -5.01 3.29 9.68
N PRO A 197 -5.93 4.20 10.07
CA PRO A 197 -7.36 4.06 9.79
C PRO A 197 -7.71 3.93 8.29
N ALA A 198 -6.89 4.48 7.39
CA ALA A 198 -7.07 4.32 5.93
C ALA A 198 -6.91 2.87 5.45
N ASN A 199 -6.17 2.05 6.20
CA ASN A 199 -5.82 0.66 5.85
C ASN A 199 -6.70 -0.35 6.61
N LEU A 200 -7.79 0.13 7.21
CA LEU A 200 -8.81 -0.67 7.87
C LEU A 200 -10.12 -0.45 7.14
N ILE A 201 -10.68 -1.49 6.53
CA ILE A 201 -11.97 -1.43 5.84
C ILE A 201 -13.04 -2.02 6.74
N ILE A 202 -14.07 -1.22 7.02
CA ILE A 202 -15.30 -1.69 7.67
C ILE A 202 -16.21 -2.21 6.56
N MET A 203 -16.39 -3.52 6.54
CA MET A 203 -17.19 -4.22 5.55
C MET A 203 -18.68 -3.93 5.77
N ASP A 204 -19.44 -3.94 4.69
CA ASP A 204 -20.90 -3.88 4.77
C ASP A 204 -21.45 -5.02 5.64
N ALA A 205 -22.56 -4.77 6.32
CA ALA A 205 -23.14 -5.74 7.24
C ALA A 205 -23.58 -7.01 6.50
N GLY A 206 -23.14 -8.17 7.00
CA GLY A 206 -23.58 -9.46 6.48
C GLY A 206 -25.01 -9.81 6.89
N VAL A 207 -25.39 -11.07 6.66
CA VAL A 207 -26.73 -11.60 7.01
C VAL A 207 -27.01 -11.52 8.53
N ASP A 208 -25.96 -11.57 9.35
CA ASP A 208 -26.02 -11.43 10.81
C ASP A 208 -26.15 -9.97 11.30
N GLY A 209 -26.16 -9.00 10.38
CA GLY A 209 -26.21 -7.57 10.67
C GLY A 209 -24.92 -6.99 11.26
N LYS A 210 -23.85 -7.79 11.37
CA LYS A 210 -22.56 -7.33 11.90
C LYS A 210 -21.64 -6.88 10.77
N ARG A 211 -20.92 -5.79 11.02
CA ARG A 211 -19.88 -5.27 10.11
C ARG A 211 -18.53 -5.85 10.50
N ALA A 212 -17.96 -6.65 9.62
CA ALA A 212 -16.59 -7.14 9.79
C ALA A 212 -15.57 -6.02 9.52
N ILE A 213 -14.35 -6.17 10.04
CA ILE A 213 -13.22 -5.29 9.72
C ILE A 213 -12.14 -6.10 9.01
N LYS A 214 -11.53 -5.50 7.99
CA LYS A 214 -10.44 -6.07 7.20
C LYS A 214 -9.24 -5.14 7.22
N LEU A 215 -8.08 -5.70 7.56
CA LEU A 215 -6.78 -5.08 7.43
C LEU A 215 -6.28 -5.26 6.00
N VAL A 216 -5.97 -4.15 5.34
CA VAL A 216 -5.48 -4.10 3.95
C VAL A 216 -4.13 -3.39 3.89
N ASP A 217 -3.44 -3.54 2.76
CA ASP A 217 -2.18 -2.84 2.44
C ASP A 217 -1.07 -2.94 3.50
N PHE A 218 -0.32 -4.04 3.44
CA PHE A 218 0.82 -4.36 4.32
C PHE A 218 2.05 -3.45 4.11
N GLY A 219 1.89 -2.32 3.42
CA GLY A 219 2.96 -1.36 3.24
C GLY A 219 4.14 -1.93 2.46
N LEU A 220 3.87 -2.75 1.42
CA LEU A 220 4.88 -3.37 0.53
C LEU A 220 5.99 -2.41 0.13
N HIS A 221 5.61 -1.17 -0.17
CA HIS A 221 6.51 -0.08 -0.52
C HIS A 221 7.56 0.18 0.57
N LYS A 222 7.21 0.16 1.85
CA LYS A 222 8.18 0.36 2.94
C LYS A 222 9.22 -0.76 2.97
N VAL A 223 8.86 -1.98 2.58
CA VAL A 223 9.83 -3.08 2.49
C VAL A 223 10.81 -2.81 1.35
N ILE A 224 10.30 -2.41 0.19
CA ILE A 224 11.10 -2.08 -0.98
C ILE A 224 12.05 -0.91 -0.67
N TYR A 225 11.52 0.20 -0.13
CA TYR A 225 12.30 1.42 0.17
C TYR A 225 13.26 1.29 1.37
N LEU A 226 12.88 0.59 2.45
CA LEU A 226 13.79 0.43 3.60
C LEU A 226 15.06 -0.34 3.24
N HIS A 227 14.98 -1.24 2.26
CA HIS A 227 16.14 -2.01 1.79
C HIS A 227 16.93 -1.29 0.70
N SER A 228 16.34 -0.35 -0.05
CA SER A 228 17.08 0.52 -0.97
C SER A 228 17.94 1.54 -0.20
N ASP A 229 17.41 2.14 0.86
CA ASP A 229 18.14 3.07 1.75
C ASP A 229 19.30 2.40 2.50
N ALA A 230 19.16 1.10 2.85
CA ALA A 230 20.23 0.33 3.45
C ALA A 230 21.42 0.12 2.49
N SER A 231 21.18 0.14 1.16
CA SER A 231 22.26 0.05 0.16
C SER A 231 23.02 1.37 0.02
N ILE A 232 22.38 2.52 0.24
CA ILE A 232 23.01 3.85 0.18
C ILE A 232 23.99 4.08 1.33
N ARG A 233 23.81 3.39 2.47
CA ARG A 233 24.74 3.44 3.61
C ARG A 233 25.96 2.51 3.46
N GLY A 234 26.06 1.74 2.37
CA GLY A 234 27.11 0.73 2.17
C GLY A 234 28.29 1.14 1.28
N SER A 235 28.24 2.29 0.59
CA SER A 235 29.29 2.67 -0.37
C SER A 235 29.79 4.10 -0.14
N SER A 236 30.68 4.27 0.84
CA SER A 236 31.71 5.32 0.87
C SER A 236 32.70 5.03 2.01
N GLN A 237 33.69 4.18 1.74
CA GLN A 237 34.99 4.28 2.40
C GLN A 237 36.01 4.72 1.38
N HIS A 238 36.33 6.02 1.38
CA HIS A 238 37.69 6.55 1.22
C HIS A 238 37.70 8.05 1.59
N GLY A 239 38.41 8.37 2.70
CA GLY A 239 38.94 9.69 3.12
C GLY A 239 37.97 10.87 3.20
N THR A 240 37.81 11.60 4.31
CA THR A 240 38.83 12.09 5.24
C THR A 240 38.20 12.45 6.59
N ARG A 241 39.02 12.24 7.61
CA ARG A 241 38.89 12.60 9.02
C ARG A 241 38.58 14.10 9.20
N SER A 242 37.50 14.41 9.93
CA SER A 242 37.50 15.53 10.87
C SER A 242 36.64 15.18 12.07
N GLN A 243 37.26 15.28 13.25
CA GLN A 243 36.66 15.09 14.55
C GLN A 243 35.64 16.20 14.82
N ASN A 244 34.50 15.84 15.43
CA ASN A 244 34.03 16.48 16.66
C ASN A 244 32.94 15.62 17.35
N ASN A 245 33.12 15.46 18.66
CA ASN A 245 32.24 14.85 19.67
C ASN A 245 30.79 15.38 19.58
N SER A 246 29.73 14.74 20.10
CA SER A 246 29.60 13.88 21.27
C SER A 246 28.25 13.14 21.27
N THR A 247 28.24 11.92 21.80
CA THR A 247 27.17 11.27 22.60
C THR A 247 25.72 11.25 22.08
N HIS A 248 25.28 10.10 21.56
CA HIS A 248 24.22 9.29 22.20
C HIS A 248 24.11 7.92 21.51
N LEU A 249 24.72 6.91 22.15
CA LEU A 249 24.33 5.51 22.00
C LEU A 249 23.03 5.32 22.79
N SER A 250 21.92 5.03 22.11
CA SER A 250 20.75 4.43 22.73
C SER A 250 20.01 3.53 21.72
N SER A 251 20.06 2.25 22.04
CA SER A 251 19.14 1.15 21.72
C SER A 251 18.46 1.07 20.34
N LYS A 252 18.83 0.01 19.63
CA LYS A 252 17.99 -0.70 18.66
C LYS A 252 16.65 -1.04 19.32
N HIS A 253 15.56 -0.30 19.10
CA HIS A 253 14.15 -0.70 19.39
C HIS A 253 13.13 0.26 18.70
N GLY A 254 13.43 0.75 17.50
CA GLY A 254 12.70 1.89 16.89
C GLY A 254 11.49 1.57 15.99
N SER A 255 11.26 0.31 15.60
CA SER A 255 10.22 -0.04 14.62
C SER A 255 8.88 -0.44 15.25
N SER A 256 8.90 -1.15 16.39
CA SER A 256 7.68 -1.55 17.12
C SER A 256 6.94 -0.36 17.75
N GLY A 257 7.66 0.69 18.15
CA GLY A 257 7.05 1.87 18.77
C GLY A 257 6.26 2.75 17.78
N LYS A 258 6.59 2.68 16.48
CA LYS A 258 5.90 3.47 15.44
C LYS A 258 4.54 2.87 15.08
N SER A 259 4.40 1.54 15.04
CA SER A 259 3.09 0.89 14.85
C SER A 259 2.18 1.09 16.06
N GLN A 260 2.75 1.06 17.27
CA GLN A 260 2.02 1.28 18.51
C GLN A 260 1.49 2.71 18.65
N LYS A 261 2.23 3.73 18.18
CA LYS A 261 1.77 5.13 18.16
C LYS A 261 0.60 5.35 17.19
N GLY A 262 0.67 4.81 15.98
CA GLY A 262 -0.44 4.87 15.02
C GLY A 262 -1.72 4.17 15.53
N TYR A 263 -1.55 3.07 16.26
CA TYR A 263 -2.63 2.36 16.96
C TYR A 263 -3.27 3.22 18.07
N GLN A 264 -2.45 3.90 18.89
CA GLN A 264 -2.94 4.80 19.93
C GLN A 264 -3.68 6.01 19.35
N ASP A 265 -3.19 6.58 18.24
CA ASP A 265 -3.84 7.71 17.56
C ASP A 265 -5.18 7.29 16.93
N ALA A 266 -5.25 6.08 16.34
CA ALA A 266 -6.50 5.52 15.82
C ALA A 266 -7.52 5.26 16.94
N LEU A 267 -7.10 4.67 18.06
CA LEU A 267 -7.94 4.48 19.25
C LEU A 267 -8.43 5.80 19.84
N LEU A 268 -7.56 6.80 19.94
CA LEU A 268 -7.91 8.12 20.45
C LEU A 268 -8.91 8.82 19.52
N ALA A 269 -8.74 8.71 18.20
CA ALA A 269 -9.68 9.25 17.21
C ALA A 269 -11.05 8.55 17.28
N LEU A 270 -11.07 7.22 17.43
CA LEU A 270 -12.28 6.42 17.62
C LEU A 270 -13.03 6.77 18.92
N ALA A 271 -12.30 6.98 20.01
CA ALA A 271 -12.87 7.25 21.33
C ALA A 271 -13.38 8.70 21.50
N THR A 272 -12.79 9.67 20.79
CA THR A 272 -13.07 11.10 21.01
C THR A 272 -13.89 11.75 19.90
N GLY A 273 -13.97 11.14 18.71
CA GLY A 273 -14.69 11.73 17.58
C GLY A 273 -14.23 13.14 17.18
N SER A 274 -13.06 13.59 17.63
CA SER A 274 -12.55 14.95 17.45
C SER A 274 -11.05 14.95 17.17
N ARG A 275 -10.63 15.81 16.24
CA ARG A 275 -9.22 16.14 16.04
C ARG A 275 -8.67 16.79 17.32
N ARG A 276 -7.49 16.36 17.78
CA ARG A 276 -6.59 17.31 18.43
C ARG A 276 -6.16 18.33 17.38
N ASN A 277 -6.47 19.60 17.61
CA ASN A 277 -5.70 20.69 17.05
C ASN A 277 -4.24 20.44 17.44
N GLN A 278 -3.39 20.10 16.47
CA GLN A 278 -1.96 20.35 16.63
C GLN A 278 -1.74 21.79 16.20
N GLY A 279 -1.27 22.61 17.14
CA GLY A 279 -0.72 23.93 16.86
C GLY A 279 -1.64 25.09 17.20
N GLY A 280 -1.74 25.38 18.49
CA GLY A 280 -2.16 26.68 18.99
C GLY A 280 -1.71 26.78 20.43
N ASP A 281 -0.53 27.34 20.66
CA ASP A 281 -0.25 28.19 21.81
C ASP A 281 1.08 28.93 21.64
N ALA A 282 0.98 30.25 21.89
CA ALA A 282 1.99 31.32 22.04
C ALA A 282 2.73 31.80 20.78
#